data_AF-A0A3D4BCE2-F1
#
_entry.id   AF-A0A3D4BCE2-F1
#
_cell.length_a   1.000
_cell.length_b   1.000
_cell.length_c   1.000
_cell.angle_alpha   90.00
_cell.angle_beta   90.00
_cell.angle_gamma   90.00
#
_symmetry.space_group_name_H-M   'P 1'
#
loop_
_entity.id
_entity.type
_entity.pdbx_description
1 polymer ?
#
loop_
_entity_poly.entity_id
_entity_poly.type
_entity_poly.pdbx_seq_one_letter_code
_entity_poly.pdbx_strand_id
1 'polypeptide(L)'
;MMKWHRFLYGLLFIMVVGGPAAAQLLPGDIVVIGVQSDGTDRFAWVPLVDLVPGQEVYFTDAGWNAEAHAFQRQVNATSNSSTISPSGGAIRYTAPLQGLAAGTVVEVKIDRRTKGEPGAYTLAVTGASADDFFAANDTDVVGDQGLSIATTGDQLLVLTGSLLQPAFVFGVNTGADQWDLGSTTAQHSSDLPPGLTEGLTAIAIGAGPDAGNEVDNGRYTGPATGTRETILAMIADRAHWETSDTAIDDLTGGRSLFDLIPADPVIVRLDTIFVAPGDTSRMPITIVNTTDRQVGFLRFRVILKGQAAFVQIPISGIPEGVDIETISVDGESLTVSVTPQFGQPSIITVDTLRIIGELRMIPDDDALGKTVGVYILEDTSFTAQDTSGLTLITSGLDGAVQVGIRGDINIDSRVNILDATSLVYRMIHDKLSAPGTIFYQMADVNADGLVNVVDVIGIIRMILGLPLVDAVQTRTIYTAEAFARLHAPRPIDNHSLGILLSIKAGQHVAGLYAEFSFNSS
;
A
#
# COMPACT_ATOMS: atom_id res chain seq x y z
N MET A 1 -10.99 30.67 69.95
CA MET A 1 -9.74 30.35 69.23
C MET A 1 -9.77 28.87 68.85
N MET A 2 -10.11 28.54 67.60
CA MET A 2 -10.03 27.17 67.07
C MET A 2 -9.51 27.27 65.64
N LYS A 3 -8.30 26.74 65.41
CA LYS A 3 -7.57 26.80 64.14
C LYS A 3 -8.11 25.73 63.19
N TRP A 4 -8.63 26.13 62.03
CA TRP A 4 -8.93 25.23 60.93
C TRP A 4 -7.66 25.03 60.08
N HIS A 5 -7.15 23.79 60.01
CA HIS A 5 -6.11 23.39 59.06
C HIS A 5 -6.81 22.93 57.77
N ARG A 6 -6.49 23.57 56.65
CA ARG A 6 -6.90 23.12 55.31
C ARG A 6 -5.83 22.19 54.76
N PHE A 7 -6.13 20.91 54.65
CA PHE A 7 -5.38 19.98 53.80
C PHE A 7 -5.88 20.14 52.36
N LEU A 8 -4.97 20.45 51.44
CA LEU A 8 -5.22 20.51 50.00
C LEU A 8 -4.81 19.15 49.41
N TYR A 9 -5.78 18.31 49.04
CA TYR A 9 -5.53 17.13 48.20
C TYR A 9 -5.52 17.58 46.74
N GLY A 10 -4.34 17.58 46.11
CA GLY A 10 -4.19 17.78 44.67
C GLY A 10 -4.60 16.50 43.94
N LEU A 11 -5.65 16.57 43.13
CA LEU A 11 -6.06 15.51 42.22
C LEU A 11 -5.12 15.54 41.01
N LEU A 12 -4.21 14.57 40.91
CA LEU A 12 -3.37 14.37 39.72
C LEU A 12 -4.24 13.71 38.64
N PHE A 13 -4.67 14.50 37.66
CA PHE A 13 -5.39 14.00 36.48
C PHE A 13 -4.34 13.49 35.48
N ILE A 14 -4.08 12.18 35.48
CA ILE A 14 -3.28 11.54 34.43
C ILE A 14 -4.15 11.52 33.17
N MET A 15 -3.84 12.41 32.23
CA MET A 15 -4.41 12.38 30.89
C MET A 15 -3.72 11.23 30.14
N VAL A 16 -4.38 10.07 30.09
CA VAL A 16 -3.97 8.99 29.20
C VAL A 16 -4.30 9.44 27.79
N VAL A 17 -3.28 9.88 27.04
CA VAL A 17 -3.39 10.03 25.59
C VAL A 17 -3.53 8.61 25.04
N GLY A 18 -4.74 8.23 24.64
CA GLY A 18 -4.95 6.98 23.92
C GLY A 18 -4.10 7.00 22.65
N GLY A 19 -3.31 5.94 22.43
CA GLY A 19 -2.62 5.74 21.17
C GLY A 19 -3.62 5.68 20.00
N PRO A 20 -3.15 5.78 18.74
CA PRO A 20 -4.03 5.60 17.59
C PRO A 20 -4.78 4.27 17.73
N ALA A 21 -6.10 4.29 17.55
CA ALA A 21 -6.90 3.07 17.53
C ALA A 21 -6.37 2.17 16.41
N ALA A 22 -6.20 0.88 16.72
CA ALA A 22 -5.74 -0.11 15.75
C ALA A 22 -6.73 -0.16 14.57
N ALA A 23 -6.22 -0.15 13.34
CA ALA A 23 -7.06 -0.20 12.16
C ALA A 23 -7.75 -1.58 12.05
N GLN A 24 -8.96 -1.60 11.50
CA GLN A 24 -9.67 -2.84 11.22
C GLN A 24 -8.92 -3.61 10.13
N LEU A 25 -8.50 -4.86 10.41
CA LEU A 25 -7.94 -5.74 9.38
C LEU A 25 -9.03 -6.16 8.39
N LEU A 26 -8.65 -6.20 7.11
CA LEU A 26 -9.51 -6.61 6.00
C LEU A 26 -9.30 -8.09 5.65
N PRO A 27 -10.26 -8.74 4.97
CA PRO A 27 -10.07 -10.08 4.43
C PRO A 27 -8.76 -10.22 3.62
N GLY A 28 -7.97 -11.24 3.96
CA GLY A 28 -6.67 -11.52 3.37
C GLY A 28 -5.48 -10.76 3.97
N ASP A 29 -5.68 -9.90 4.99
CA ASP A 29 -4.56 -9.22 5.68
C ASP A 29 -3.74 -10.15 6.57
N ILE A 30 -4.28 -11.32 6.91
CA ILE A 30 -3.59 -12.43 7.56
C ILE A 30 -3.95 -13.68 6.79
N VAL A 31 -3.01 -14.58 6.61
CA VAL A 31 -3.22 -15.86 5.93
C VAL A 31 -2.68 -17.01 6.78
N VAL A 32 -3.32 -18.17 6.68
CA VAL A 32 -2.82 -19.42 7.26
C VAL A 32 -2.07 -20.17 6.16
N ILE A 33 -0.85 -20.61 6.47
CA ILE A 33 0.04 -21.32 5.53
C ILE A 33 0.26 -22.77 5.93
N GLY A 34 -0.31 -23.21 7.04
CA GLY A 34 -0.33 -24.62 7.39
C GLY A 34 -1.16 -24.93 8.61
N VAL A 35 -1.68 -26.16 8.64
CA VAL A 35 -2.52 -26.75 9.67
C VAL A 35 -2.13 -28.22 9.84
N GLN A 36 -2.15 -28.71 11.07
CA GLN A 36 -1.89 -30.12 11.36
C GLN A 36 -2.62 -30.55 12.63
N SER A 37 -3.35 -31.65 12.53
CA SER A 37 -4.05 -32.32 13.63
C SER A 37 -3.38 -33.63 14.05
N ASP A 38 -2.55 -34.23 13.19
CA ASP A 38 -1.81 -35.44 13.55
C ASP A 38 -0.67 -35.13 14.54
N GLY A 39 -0.67 -35.89 15.65
CA GLY A 39 0.31 -35.73 16.71
C GLY A 39 -0.04 -34.55 17.63
N THR A 40 0.73 -33.47 17.54
CA THR A 40 0.44 -32.24 18.29
C THR A 40 -0.14 -31.20 17.35
N ASP A 41 -1.34 -30.71 17.67
CA ASP A 41 -2.02 -29.67 16.91
C ASP A 41 -1.10 -28.46 16.71
N ARG A 42 -1.03 -27.98 15.48
CA ARG A 42 -0.25 -26.78 15.15
C ARG A 42 -0.81 -26.09 13.92
N PHE A 43 -0.56 -24.79 13.85
CA PHE A 43 -0.85 -24.00 12.67
C PHE A 43 0.24 -22.95 12.45
N ALA A 44 0.38 -22.51 11.20
CA ALA A 44 1.29 -21.44 10.82
C ALA A 44 0.54 -20.35 10.07
N TRP A 45 0.87 -19.09 10.35
CA TRP A 45 0.22 -17.93 9.76
C TRP A 45 1.21 -16.81 9.43
N VAL A 46 0.79 -15.91 8.55
CA VAL A 46 1.59 -14.78 8.07
C VAL A 46 0.68 -13.55 7.96
N PRO A 47 1.03 -12.40 8.58
CA PRO A 47 0.36 -11.15 8.28
C PRO A 47 0.85 -10.62 6.92
N LEU A 48 -0.06 -10.27 6.01
CA LEU A 48 0.27 -9.66 4.72
C LEU A 48 0.30 -8.11 4.77
N VAL A 49 0.03 -7.55 5.95
CA VAL A 49 0.17 -6.13 6.30
C VAL A 49 0.85 -6.03 7.67
N ASP A 50 1.45 -4.87 7.98
CA ASP A 50 2.03 -4.68 9.31
C ASP A 50 0.94 -4.66 10.38
N LEU A 51 1.09 -5.45 11.44
CA LEU A 51 0.23 -5.40 12.60
C LEU A 51 0.76 -4.32 13.55
N VAL A 52 -0.05 -3.29 13.78
CA VAL A 52 0.29 -2.21 14.70
C VAL A 52 0.27 -2.67 16.16
N PRO A 53 0.96 -1.97 17.09
CA PRO A 53 0.97 -2.35 18.50
C PRO A 53 -0.44 -2.47 19.09
N GLY A 54 -0.71 -3.57 19.80
CA GLY A 54 -1.99 -3.85 20.42
C GLY A 54 -3.08 -4.37 19.47
N GLN A 55 -2.79 -4.57 18.17
CA GLN A 55 -3.73 -5.21 17.25
C GLN A 55 -4.10 -6.62 17.76
N GLU A 56 -5.39 -6.89 17.93
CA GLU A 56 -5.90 -8.19 18.35
C GLU A 56 -6.34 -9.04 17.15
N VAL A 57 -5.91 -10.31 17.16
CA VAL A 57 -6.26 -11.34 16.17
C VAL A 57 -6.69 -12.58 16.93
N TYR A 58 -7.79 -13.20 16.52
CA TYR A 58 -8.34 -14.41 17.13
C TYR A 58 -8.23 -15.56 16.12
N PHE A 59 -7.86 -16.73 16.63
CA PHE A 59 -7.81 -18.00 15.91
C PHE A 59 -8.77 -18.96 16.58
N THR A 60 -9.66 -19.59 15.81
CA THR A 60 -10.68 -20.50 16.35
C THR A 60 -10.95 -21.68 15.42
N ASP A 61 -11.20 -22.83 16.03
CA ASP A 61 -11.75 -24.06 15.47
C ASP A 61 -13.27 -24.12 15.66
N ALA A 62 -13.90 -23.05 16.12
CA ALA A 62 -15.35 -22.99 16.15
C ALA A 62 -15.88 -22.74 14.74
N GLY A 63 -16.62 -23.71 14.19
CA GLY A 63 -17.27 -23.59 12.90
C GLY A 63 -18.26 -22.45 12.85
N TRP A 64 -18.42 -21.82 11.69
CA TRP A 64 -19.42 -20.77 11.50
C TRP A 64 -20.74 -21.34 11.00
N ASN A 65 -21.86 -20.81 11.49
CA ASN A 65 -23.19 -21.07 10.95
C ASN A 65 -23.74 -19.78 10.32
N ALA A 66 -23.84 -19.76 8.99
CA ALA A 66 -24.19 -18.54 8.26
C ALA A 66 -25.67 -18.15 8.42
N GLU A 67 -26.58 -19.12 8.56
CA GLU A 67 -28.01 -18.85 8.82
C GLU A 67 -28.25 -18.27 10.21
N ALA A 68 -27.56 -18.77 11.23
CA ALA A 68 -27.65 -18.28 12.61
C ALA A 68 -26.86 -16.99 12.85
N HIS A 69 -25.98 -16.60 11.93
CA HIS A 69 -25.01 -15.53 12.11
C HIS A 69 -24.21 -15.64 13.42
N ALA A 70 -23.80 -16.87 13.75
CA ALA A 70 -23.08 -17.19 14.97
C ALA A 70 -22.16 -18.38 14.76
N PHE A 71 -21.20 -18.55 15.66
CA PHE A 71 -20.46 -19.80 15.75
C PHE A 71 -21.40 -20.96 16.08
N GLN A 72 -21.08 -22.12 15.52
CA GLN A 72 -21.90 -23.31 15.60
C GLN A 72 -22.07 -23.77 17.03
N ARG A 73 -23.31 -24.11 17.34
CA ARG A 73 -23.68 -24.76 18.59
C ARG A 73 -24.06 -26.20 18.26
N GLN A 74 -23.43 -27.14 18.96
CA GLN A 74 -23.62 -28.56 18.69
C GLN A 74 -24.62 -29.19 19.64
N VAL A 75 -25.43 -30.11 19.11
CA VAL A 75 -26.18 -31.07 19.92
C VAL A 75 -25.25 -32.25 20.17
N ASN A 76 -24.83 -32.48 21.41
CA ASN A 76 -23.92 -33.60 21.71
C ASN A 76 -24.62 -34.94 21.43
N ALA A 77 -24.32 -35.57 20.30
CA ALA A 77 -24.99 -36.80 19.85
C ALA A 77 -24.75 -38.03 20.76
N THR A 78 -23.71 -38.00 21.61
CA THR A 78 -23.33 -39.12 22.48
C THR A 78 -23.86 -39.02 23.91
N SER A 79 -24.27 -37.83 24.34
CA SER A 79 -24.88 -37.62 25.65
C SER A 79 -26.38 -37.36 25.47
N ASN A 80 -27.22 -37.94 26.29
CA ASN A 80 -28.64 -37.54 26.44
C ASN A 80 -28.76 -36.13 27.07
N SER A 81 -27.86 -35.20 26.73
CA SER A 81 -27.84 -33.83 27.21
C SER A 81 -28.53 -32.93 26.20
N SER A 82 -29.57 -32.22 26.63
CA SER A 82 -30.29 -31.23 25.83
C SER A 82 -29.53 -29.89 25.72
N THR A 83 -28.31 -29.80 26.24
CA THR A 83 -27.49 -28.58 26.21
C THR A 83 -26.78 -28.49 24.87
N ILE A 84 -27.20 -27.55 24.03
CA ILE A 84 -26.52 -27.19 22.78
C ILE A 84 -25.46 -26.15 23.12
N SER A 85 -24.17 -26.50 23.07
CA SER A 85 -23.06 -25.58 23.34
C SER A 85 -22.09 -25.56 22.15
N PRO A 86 -21.37 -24.45 21.90
CA PRO A 86 -20.26 -24.46 20.97
C PRO A 86 -19.18 -25.46 21.41
N SER A 87 -18.50 -26.10 20.46
CA SER A 87 -17.57 -27.21 20.74
C SER A 87 -16.10 -26.89 20.51
N GLY A 88 -15.77 -25.70 20.04
CA GLY A 88 -14.39 -25.30 19.75
C GLY A 88 -13.75 -24.57 20.92
N GLY A 89 -12.84 -23.68 20.58
CA GLY A 89 -12.25 -22.68 21.44
C GLY A 89 -11.54 -21.61 20.63
N ALA A 90 -10.92 -20.67 21.33
CA ALA A 90 -10.17 -19.62 20.66
C ALA A 90 -8.89 -19.26 21.40
N ILE A 91 -7.92 -18.82 20.60
CA ILE A 91 -6.69 -18.18 21.07
C ILE A 91 -6.68 -16.78 20.49
N ARG A 92 -6.30 -15.80 21.31
CA ARG A 92 -6.08 -14.42 20.87
C ARG A 92 -4.59 -14.11 20.87
N TYR A 93 -4.10 -13.59 19.76
CA TYR A 93 -2.82 -12.91 19.66
C TYR A 93 -3.00 -11.40 19.84
N THR A 94 -2.11 -10.76 20.57
CA THR A 94 -2.03 -9.29 20.68
C THR A 94 -0.66 -8.84 20.21
N ALA A 95 -0.59 -8.04 19.14
CA ALA A 95 0.67 -7.56 18.61
C ALA A 95 1.46 -6.77 19.67
N PRO A 96 2.77 -7.04 19.84
CA PRO A 96 3.57 -6.43 20.90
C PRO A 96 3.82 -4.93 20.64
N LEU A 97 4.53 -4.25 21.55
CA LEU A 97 4.76 -2.80 21.46
C LEU A 97 5.46 -2.33 20.18
N GLN A 98 6.27 -3.19 19.56
CA GLN A 98 6.92 -2.95 18.29
C GLN A 98 6.07 -3.33 17.06
N GLY A 99 4.87 -3.88 17.28
CA GLY A 99 4.05 -4.48 16.23
C GLY A 99 4.57 -5.83 15.75
N LEU A 100 4.00 -6.34 14.67
CA LEU A 100 4.50 -7.50 13.93
C LEU A 100 4.60 -7.14 12.45
N ALA A 101 5.79 -7.25 11.87
CA ALA A 101 6.03 -6.89 10.48
C ALA A 101 5.32 -7.83 9.51
N ALA A 102 4.80 -7.29 8.42
CA ALA A 102 4.24 -8.03 7.31
C ALA A 102 5.25 -9.07 6.78
N GLY A 103 4.76 -10.25 6.42
CA GLY A 103 5.55 -11.36 5.93
C GLY A 103 6.16 -12.23 7.03
N THR A 104 6.12 -11.84 8.32
CA THR A 104 6.66 -12.68 9.40
C THR A 104 5.92 -14.01 9.49
N VAL A 105 6.63 -15.14 9.41
CA VAL A 105 6.01 -16.46 9.58
C VAL A 105 5.93 -16.79 11.07
N VAL A 106 4.71 -17.03 11.57
CA VAL A 106 4.46 -17.42 12.95
C VAL A 106 3.91 -18.84 12.97
N GLU A 107 4.57 -19.75 13.68
CA GLU A 107 4.07 -21.11 13.94
C GLU A 107 3.63 -21.19 15.40
N VAL A 108 2.45 -21.75 15.62
CA VAL A 108 1.86 -21.97 16.94
C VAL A 108 1.62 -23.47 17.10
N LYS A 109 2.35 -24.08 18.04
CA LYS A 109 2.15 -25.48 18.44
C LYS A 109 1.37 -25.52 19.74
N ILE A 110 0.26 -26.26 19.75
CA ILE A 110 -0.69 -26.36 20.85
C ILE A 110 -0.46 -27.69 21.56
N ASP A 111 0.29 -27.66 22.65
CA ASP A 111 0.52 -28.84 23.48
C ASP A 111 -0.58 -28.94 24.55
N ARG A 112 -1.52 -29.87 24.36
CA ARG A 112 -2.47 -30.25 25.41
C ARG A 112 -1.80 -31.24 26.36
N ARG A 113 -1.66 -30.85 27.63
CA ARG A 113 -1.14 -31.74 28.70
C ARG A 113 -1.92 -33.07 28.80
N THR A 114 -3.19 -33.09 28.41
CA THR A 114 -4.02 -34.29 28.22
C THR A 114 -5.09 -34.02 27.14
N LYS A 115 -5.20 -34.90 26.12
CA LYS A 115 -6.29 -34.84 25.12
C LYS A 115 -7.64 -34.99 25.84
N GLY A 116 -8.51 -33.99 25.79
CA GLY A 116 -9.86 -34.00 26.39
C GLY A 116 -10.04 -33.28 27.73
N GLU A 117 -9.03 -32.57 28.25
CA GLU A 117 -9.19 -31.66 29.40
C GLU A 117 -9.49 -30.23 28.88
N PRO A 118 -10.66 -29.63 29.19
CA PRO A 118 -11.02 -28.30 28.70
C PRO A 118 -10.05 -27.21 29.19
N GLY A 119 -9.53 -26.39 28.27
CA GLY A 119 -8.90 -25.11 28.58
C GLY A 119 -7.47 -25.12 29.15
N ALA A 120 -6.80 -26.27 29.28
CA ALA A 120 -5.40 -26.34 29.73
C ALA A 120 -4.42 -26.75 28.61
N TYR A 121 -3.85 -25.77 27.91
CA TYR A 121 -2.82 -25.98 26.88
C TYR A 121 -1.60 -25.10 27.13
N THR A 122 -0.44 -25.53 26.64
CA THR A 122 0.78 -24.72 26.54
C THR A 122 1.10 -24.45 25.07
N LEU A 123 1.55 -23.24 24.76
CA LEU A 123 1.93 -22.87 23.41
C LEU A 123 3.45 -22.85 23.28
N ALA A 124 3.95 -23.48 22.23
CA ALA A 124 5.29 -23.21 21.71
C ALA A 124 5.13 -22.40 20.43
N VAL A 125 5.73 -21.21 20.40
CA VAL A 125 5.59 -20.25 19.30
C VAL A 125 6.96 -19.92 18.72
N THR A 126 7.05 -19.89 17.39
CA THR A 126 8.20 -19.32 16.66
C THR A 126 7.75 -18.14 15.81
N GLY A 127 8.62 -17.17 15.57
CA GLY A 127 8.31 -15.95 14.81
C GLY A 127 7.59 -14.85 15.61
N ALA A 128 7.03 -15.20 16.78
CA ALA A 128 6.47 -14.28 17.78
C ALA A 128 6.76 -14.79 19.20
N SER A 129 6.39 -14.01 20.24
CA SER A 129 6.47 -14.47 21.63
C SER A 129 5.22 -15.27 22.02
N ALA A 130 5.38 -16.36 22.77
CA ALA A 130 4.24 -17.08 23.35
C ALA A 130 3.47 -16.24 24.37
N ASP A 131 4.12 -15.24 24.99
CA ASP A 131 3.49 -14.33 25.96
C ASP A 131 2.49 -13.35 25.30
N ASP A 132 2.54 -13.22 23.97
CA ASP A 132 1.61 -12.39 23.19
C ASP A 132 0.30 -13.15 22.85
N PHE A 133 0.19 -14.42 23.26
CA PHE A 133 -0.99 -15.26 23.04
C PHE A 133 -1.75 -15.52 24.35
N PHE A 134 -3.07 -15.42 24.27
CA PHE A 134 -3.99 -15.51 25.40
C PHE A 134 -5.12 -16.48 25.06
N ALA A 135 -5.62 -17.20 26.07
CA ALA A 135 -6.86 -17.95 25.91
C ALA A 135 -8.03 -16.99 25.68
N ALA A 136 -8.85 -17.30 24.68
CA ALA A 136 -10.02 -16.52 24.29
C ALA A 136 -11.30 -17.38 24.21
N ASN A 137 -11.29 -18.50 24.92
CA ASN A 137 -12.44 -19.38 25.07
C ASN A 137 -13.66 -18.64 25.66
N ASP A 138 -14.85 -18.99 25.17
CA ASP A 138 -16.12 -18.46 25.66
C ASP A 138 -17.20 -19.54 25.53
N THR A 139 -17.73 -20.01 26.66
CA THR A 139 -18.72 -21.11 26.73
C THR A 139 -19.99 -20.85 25.92
N ASP A 140 -20.32 -19.59 25.66
CA ASP A 140 -21.54 -19.21 24.97
C ASP A 140 -21.33 -18.85 23.50
N VAL A 141 -20.08 -18.61 23.08
CA VAL A 141 -19.76 -18.14 21.73
C VAL A 141 -18.96 -19.17 20.94
N VAL A 142 -17.69 -19.42 21.30
CA VAL A 142 -16.78 -20.31 20.53
C VAL A 142 -16.55 -21.66 21.20
N GLY A 143 -16.85 -21.78 22.48
CA GLY A 143 -16.64 -22.97 23.30
C GLY A 143 -15.51 -22.78 24.32
N ASP A 144 -15.40 -23.71 25.25
CA ASP A 144 -14.43 -23.72 26.33
C ASP A 144 -13.40 -24.85 26.24
N GLN A 145 -13.43 -25.62 25.15
CA GLN A 145 -12.55 -26.75 24.98
C GLN A 145 -11.11 -26.33 24.68
N GLY A 146 -10.91 -25.09 24.23
CA GLY A 146 -9.62 -24.61 23.70
C GLY A 146 -9.47 -25.00 22.24
N LEU A 147 -8.73 -24.19 21.48
CA LEU A 147 -8.46 -24.45 20.06
C LEU A 147 -7.90 -25.87 19.88
N SER A 148 -8.62 -26.70 19.13
CA SER A 148 -8.20 -28.05 18.73
C SER A 148 -8.50 -28.28 17.26
N ILE A 149 -7.56 -28.80 16.51
CA ILE A 149 -7.82 -29.18 15.13
C ILE A 149 -8.10 -30.69 15.13
N ALA A 150 -9.30 -31.10 14.73
CA ALA A 150 -9.66 -32.52 14.71
C ALA A 150 -9.01 -33.28 13.55
N THR A 151 -8.83 -34.60 13.76
CA THR A 151 -8.30 -35.56 12.77
C THR A 151 -9.41 -36.20 11.93
N THR A 152 -10.52 -35.49 11.73
CA THR A 152 -11.67 -35.96 10.94
C THR A 152 -12.16 -34.83 10.05
N GLY A 153 -11.25 -33.94 9.65
CA GLY A 153 -11.56 -32.58 9.23
C GLY A 153 -11.86 -31.64 10.39
N ASP A 154 -11.62 -30.34 10.15
CA ASP A 154 -11.97 -29.17 10.98
C ASP A 154 -11.75 -27.87 10.19
N GLN A 155 -11.99 -26.72 10.82
CA GLN A 155 -11.63 -25.40 10.30
C GLN A 155 -10.64 -24.67 11.21
N LEU A 156 -9.87 -23.78 10.62
CA LEU A 156 -9.17 -22.72 11.35
C LEU A 156 -9.59 -21.36 10.79
N LEU A 157 -10.31 -20.59 11.59
CA LEU A 157 -10.80 -19.26 11.25
C LEU A 157 -9.94 -18.19 11.92
N VAL A 158 -9.55 -17.19 11.15
CA VAL A 158 -8.83 -16.00 11.60
C VAL A 158 -9.79 -14.82 11.57
N LEU A 159 -9.89 -14.08 12.67
CA LEU A 159 -10.79 -12.95 12.80
C LEU A 159 -10.25 -11.86 13.71
N THR A 160 -10.87 -10.68 13.63
CA THR A 160 -10.66 -9.56 14.54
C THR A 160 -12.01 -9.01 15.00
N GLY A 161 -12.00 -7.93 15.77
CA GLY A 161 -13.18 -7.44 16.47
C GLY A 161 -13.49 -8.28 17.71
N SER A 162 -14.76 -8.52 17.98
CA SER A 162 -15.19 -9.34 19.13
C SER A 162 -15.75 -10.69 18.66
N LEU A 163 -15.68 -11.72 19.50
CA LEU A 163 -16.26 -13.03 19.15
C LEU A 163 -17.79 -12.99 18.93
N LEU A 164 -18.50 -11.99 19.49
CA LEU A 164 -19.94 -11.77 19.26
C LEU A 164 -20.24 -11.03 17.96
N GLN A 165 -19.29 -10.27 17.43
CA GLN A 165 -19.39 -9.53 16.18
C GLN A 165 -18.06 -9.66 15.42
N PRO A 166 -17.76 -10.88 14.92
CA PRO A 166 -16.47 -11.16 14.33
C PRO A 166 -16.35 -10.48 12.96
N ALA A 167 -15.16 -9.96 12.68
CA ALA A 167 -14.75 -9.61 11.33
C ALA A 167 -13.75 -10.65 10.85
N PHE A 168 -14.18 -11.51 9.94
CA PHE A 168 -13.35 -12.59 9.41
C PHE A 168 -12.27 -12.04 8.48
N VAL A 169 -11.05 -12.52 8.68
CA VAL A 169 -9.86 -12.12 7.93
C VAL A 169 -9.44 -13.25 6.99
N PHE A 170 -9.44 -14.50 7.46
CA PHE A 170 -9.09 -15.66 6.62
C PHE A 170 -9.68 -16.95 7.19
N GLY A 171 -9.79 -17.99 6.36
CA GLY A 171 -10.24 -19.31 6.80
C GLY A 171 -9.58 -20.43 6.02
N VAL A 172 -9.22 -21.51 6.72
CA VAL A 172 -8.83 -22.79 6.11
C VAL A 172 -9.79 -23.86 6.59
N ASN A 173 -10.36 -24.64 5.67
CA ASN A 173 -11.17 -25.81 5.98
C ASN A 173 -10.40 -27.08 5.56
N THR A 174 -10.32 -28.07 6.44
CA THR A 174 -9.65 -29.35 6.21
C THR A 174 -10.62 -30.51 5.96
N GLY A 175 -11.92 -30.31 6.23
CA GLY A 175 -12.93 -31.37 6.14
C GLY A 175 -13.40 -31.74 4.72
N ALA A 176 -13.22 -30.83 3.75
CA ALA A 176 -13.59 -31.05 2.35
C ALA A 176 -12.84 -30.08 1.42
N ASP A 177 -12.98 -30.24 0.10
CA ASP A 177 -12.50 -29.29 -0.92
C ASP A 177 -13.45 -28.10 -1.16
N GLN A 178 -14.44 -27.95 -0.29
CA GLN A 178 -15.43 -26.87 -0.30
C GLN A 178 -15.87 -26.54 1.13
N TRP A 179 -16.46 -25.36 1.32
CA TRP A 179 -17.13 -24.99 2.57
C TRP A 179 -18.58 -25.49 2.58
N ASP A 180 -19.13 -25.68 3.77
CA ASP A 180 -20.53 -26.07 3.91
C ASP A 180 -21.50 -24.95 3.48
N LEU A 181 -22.73 -25.37 3.19
CA LEU A 181 -23.82 -24.48 2.79
C LEU A 181 -24.68 -24.07 3.98
N GLY A 182 -24.37 -22.91 4.53
CA GLY A 182 -25.21 -22.01 5.32
C GLY A 182 -26.05 -22.54 6.48
N SER A 183 -25.93 -23.80 6.88
CA SER A 183 -26.82 -24.44 7.87
C SER A 183 -26.16 -25.61 8.61
N THR A 184 -24.84 -25.76 8.47
CA THR A 184 -24.16 -26.91 9.04
C THR A 184 -24.15 -26.84 10.58
N THR A 185 -24.38 -27.99 11.19
CA THR A 185 -24.39 -28.20 12.66
C THR A 185 -23.60 -29.45 13.03
N ALA A 186 -22.89 -30.02 12.05
CA ALA A 186 -22.08 -31.21 12.24
C ALA A 186 -20.83 -30.87 13.07
N GLN A 187 -20.20 -31.91 13.60
CA GLN A 187 -18.95 -31.72 14.32
C GLN A 187 -17.84 -31.42 13.32
N HIS A 188 -16.97 -30.46 13.66
CA HIS A 188 -15.78 -30.10 12.87
C HIS A 188 -16.08 -29.61 11.45
N SER A 189 -17.18 -28.88 11.29
CA SER A 189 -17.62 -28.38 10.01
C SER A 189 -17.86 -26.87 10.08
N SER A 190 -17.82 -26.17 8.96
CA SER A 190 -18.03 -24.73 8.90
C SER A 190 -18.65 -24.31 7.58
N ASP A 191 -19.65 -23.45 7.66
CA ASP A 191 -20.06 -22.66 6.50
C ASP A 191 -18.96 -21.64 6.18
N LEU A 192 -18.91 -21.15 4.93
CA LEU A 192 -18.02 -20.05 4.56
C LEU A 192 -18.39 -18.79 5.38
N PRO A 193 -17.48 -18.24 6.20
CA PRO A 193 -17.80 -17.07 7.01
C PRO A 193 -18.10 -15.81 6.16
N PRO A 194 -19.00 -14.94 6.62
CA PRO A 194 -19.38 -13.73 5.88
C PRO A 194 -18.18 -12.81 5.68
N GLY A 195 -18.05 -12.27 4.47
CA GLY A 195 -16.93 -11.40 4.08
C GLY A 195 -15.71 -12.16 3.55
N LEU A 196 -15.67 -13.48 3.69
CA LEU A 196 -14.66 -14.32 3.02
C LEU A 196 -15.15 -14.81 1.66
N THR A 197 -14.20 -15.15 0.79
CA THR A 197 -14.46 -15.71 -0.55
C THR A 197 -13.52 -16.88 -0.78
N GLU A 198 -14.08 -18.06 -1.04
CA GLU A 198 -13.30 -19.26 -1.38
C GLU A 198 -12.45 -19.01 -2.61
N GLY A 199 -11.18 -19.42 -2.55
CA GLY A 199 -10.20 -19.17 -3.61
C GLY A 199 -9.61 -17.75 -3.61
N LEU A 200 -9.89 -16.93 -2.59
CA LEU A 200 -9.30 -15.60 -2.43
C LEU A 200 -8.91 -15.29 -0.98
N THR A 201 -9.87 -15.34 -0.05
CA THR A 201 -9.65 -15.06 1.38
C THR A 201 -10.11 -16.21 2.28
N ALA A 202 -10.48 -17.33 1.68
CA ALA A 202 -10.68 -18.61 2.32
C ALA A 202 -10.21 -19.72 1.38
N ILE A 203 -9.87 -20.87 1.94
CA ILE A 203 -9.51 -22.06 1.18
C ILE A 203 -10.00 -23.33 1.86
N ALA A 204 -10.55 -24.26 1.08
CA ALA A 204 -10.85 -25.61 1.50
C ALA A 204 -9.83 -26.61 0.92
N ILE A 205 -9.17 -27.38 1.79
CA ILE A 205 -8.02 -28.22 1.45
C ILE A 205 -8.27 -29.73 1.59
N GLY A 206 -9.52 -30.17 1.72
CA GLY A 206 -9.86 -31.60 1.63
C GLY A 206 -9.67 -32.15 0.22
N ALA A 207 -9.47 -33.47 0.07
CA ALA A 207 -9.23 -34.18 -1.19
C ALA A 207 -10.45 -34.25 -2.13
N GLY A 208 -11.62 -33.76 -1.70
CA GLY A 208 -12.89 -33.88 -2.41
C GLY A 208 -14.07 -33.36 -1.57
N PRO A 209 -15.30 -33.42 -2.12
CA PRO A 209 -16.46 -32.75 -1.56
C PRO A 209 -17.16 -33.50 -0.42
N ASP A 210 -16.84 -34.79 -0.25
CA ASP A 210 -17.52 -35.67 0.71
C ASP A 210 -16.78 -35.69 2.05
N ALA A 211 -17.48 -35.97 3.15
CA ALA A 211 -16.91 -36.02 4.51
C ALA A 211 -15.79 -37.07 4.71
N GLY A 212 -15.62 -38.01 3.77
CA GLY A 212 -14.50 -38.96 3.76
C GLY A 212 -13.30 -38.49 2.93
N ASN A 213 -13.32 -37.25 2.45
CA ASN A 213 -12.23 -36.60 1.73
C ASN A 213 -11.60 -35.47 2.56
N GLU A 214 -11.79 -35.50 3.87
CA GLU A 214 -11.02 -34.69 4.79
C GLU A 214 -9.52 -35.00 4.68
N VAL A 215 -8.70 -34.06 5.14
CA VAL A 215 -7.27 -34.25 5.32
C VAL A 215 -6.88 -33.79 6.72
N ASP A 216 -5.99 -34.53 7.37
CA ASP A 216 -5.56 -34.16 8.72
C ASP A 216 -4.60 -32.96 8.73
N ASN A 217 -3.77 -32.87 7.69
CA ASN A 217 -2.67 -31.93 7.64
C ASN A 217 -2.55 -31.27 6.27
N GLY A 218 -2.08 -30.03 6.27
CA GLY A 218 -1.80 -29.28 5.06
C GLY A 218 -0.71 -28.23 5.27
N ARG A 219 0.17 -28.06 4.29
CA ARG A 219 1.09 -26.93 4.22
C ARG A 219 1.09 -26.28 2.84
N TYR A 220 1.24 -24.98 2.82
CA TYR A 220 1.49 -24.22 1.61
C TYR A 220 2.92 -24.47 1.10
N THR A 221 3.05 -24.71 -0.21
CA THR A 221 4.29 -25.05 -0.91
C THR A 221 4.66 -24.06 -2.01
N GLY A 222 3.78 -23.11 -2.33
CA GLY A 222 3.99 -22.11 -3.38
C GLY A 222 5.04 -21.04 -3.03
N PRO A 223 5.21 -20.01 -3.88
CA PRO A 223 6.19 -18.94 -3.68
C PRO A 223 6.02 -18.18 -2.36
N ALA A 224 7.14 -17.75 -1.77
CA ALA A 224 7.17 -16.88 -0.57
C ALA A 224 7.59 -15.44 -0.89
N THR A 225 7.75 -15.10 -2.17
CA THR A 225 8.15 -13.76 -2.64
C THR A 225 7.14 -13.28 -3.66
N GLY A 226 6.64 -12.05 -3.49
CA GLY A 226 5.65 -11.46 -4.39
C GLY A 226 4.88 -10.32 -3.73
N THR A 227 3.93 -9.73 -4.45
CA THR A 227 3.02 -8.75 -3.85
C THR A 227 2.05 -9.42 -2.88
N ARG A 228 1.46 -8.63 -1.98
CA ARG A 228 0.38 -9.11 -1.08
C ARG A 228 -0.68 -9.86 -1.88
N GLU A 229 -1.13 -9.30 -3.00
CA GLU A 229 -2.19 -9.86 -3.83
C GLU A 229 -1.77 -11.17 -4.49
N THR A 230 -0.54 -11.25 -5.03
CA THR A 230 -0.04 -12.48 -5.64
C THR A 230 0.15 -13.58 -4.60
N ILE A 231 0.70 -13.26 -3.43
CA ILE A 231 0.88 -14.23 -2.34
C ILE A 231 -0.47 -14.75 -1.84
N LEU A 232 -1.43 -13.86 -1.60
CA LEU A 232 -2.78 -14.23 -1.18
C LEU A 232 -3.45 -15.17 -2.19
N ALA A 233 -3.37 -14.86 -3.49
CA ALA A 233 -3.93 -15.69 -4.55
C ALA A 233 -3.28 -17.08 -4.62
N MET A 234 -1.96 -17.18 -4.42
CA MET A 234 -1.26 -18.47 -4.40
C MET A 234 -1.63 -19.30 -3.17
N ILE A 235 -1.77 -18.68 -2.00
CA ILE A 235 -2.17 -19.37 -0.76
C ILE A 235 -3.61 -19.84 -0.84
N ALA A 236 -4.50 -19.07 -1.47
CA ALA A 236 -5.89 -19.45 -1.66
C ALA A 236 -6.12 -20.47 -2.80
N ASP A 237 -5.05 -20.91 -3.49
CA ASP A 237 -5.11 -21.94 -4.52
C ASP A 237 -4.64 -23.30 -3.97
N ARG A 238 -5.56 -24.27 -3.95
CA ARG A 238 -5.33 -25.64 -3.52
C ARG A 238 -4.16 -26.33 -4.26
N ALA A 239 -3.86 -25.94 -5.49
CA ALA A 239 -2.73 -26.50 -6.24
C ALA A 239 -1.37 -26.24 -5.58
N HIS A 240 -1.28 -25.26 -4.69
CA HIS A 240 -0.07 -24.92 -3.94
C HIS A 240 -0.04 -25.52 -2.53
N TRP A 241 -0.92 -26.48 -2.22
CA TRP A 241 -0.93 -27.16 -0.92
C TRP A 241 -0.50 -28.62 -1.03
N GLU A 242 0.36 -29.03 -0.12
CA GLU A 242 0.64 -30.43 0.15
C GLU A 242 -0.20 -30.86 1.35
N THR A 243 -1.02 -31.90 1.17
CA THR A 243 -1.90 -32.43 2.22
C THR A 243 -1.52 -33.87 2.57
N SER A 244 -1.80 -34.28 3.80
CA SER A 244 -1.45 -35.62 4.29
C SER A 244 -2.33 -36.06 5.46
N ASP A 245 -2.63 -37.36 5.53
CA ASP A 245 -3.22 -38.06 6.69
C ASP A 245 -2.14 -38.63 7.62
N THR A 246 -0.94 -38.05 7.54
CA THR A 246 0.16 -38.29 8.45
C THR A 246 0.82 -36.96 8.78
N ALA A 247 1.26 -36.82 10.04
CA ALA A 247 1.96 -35.63 10.51
C ALA A 247 3.05 -35.19 9.52
N ILE A 248 2.96 -33.93 9.11
CA ILE A 248 4.03 -33.27 8.35
C ILE A 248 5.16 -32.98 9.34
N ASP A 249 6.43 -32.97 8.93
CA ASP A 249 7.52 -32.63 9.87
C ASP A 249 7.66 -31.11 10.03
N ASP A 250 7.71 -30.40 8.91
CA ASP A 250 7.90 -28.95 8.82
C ASP A 250 6.71 -28.28 8.13
N LEU A 251 5.90 -27.59 8.94
CA LEU A 251 4.67 -26.93 8.49
C LEU A 251 4.94 -25.61 7.75
N THR A 252 6.09 -24.99 7.99
CA THR A 252 6.48 -23.71 7.39
C THR A 252 7.30 -23.87 6.11
N GLY A 253 7.78 -25.09 5.83
CA GLY A 253 8.74 -25.36 4.76
C GLY A 253 10.09 -24.65 4.98
N GLY A 254 10.48 -24.47 6.25
CA GLY A 254 11.73 -23.84 6.68
C GLY A 254 11.73 -22.33 6.56
N ARG A 255 10.56 -21.72 6.37
CA ARG A 255 10.42 -20.28 6.11
C ARG A 255 10.19 -19.54 7.42
N SER A 256 11.02 -18.55 7.68
CA SER A 256 10.79 -17.57 8.75
C SER A 256 10.15 -16.27 8.25
N LEU A 257 10.09 -16.07 6.93
CA LEU A 257 9.63 -14.83 6.30
C LEU A 257 9.05 -15.07 4.90
N PHE A 258 8.01 -14.33 4.56
CA PHE A 258 7.56 -14.04 3.20
C PHE A 258 8.11 -12.68 2.78
N ASP A 259 8.79 -12.65 1.64
CA ASP A 259 9.29 -11.43 1.02
C ASP A 259 8.17 -10.72 0.27
N LEU A 260 7.41 -9.92 1.01
CA LEU A 260 6.36 -9.09 0.44
C LEU A 260 6.98 -7.90 -0.29
N ILE A 261 6.87 -7.95 -1.62
CA ILE A 261 7.25 -6.88 -2.52
C ILE A 261 6.05 -5.94 -2.59
N PRO A 262 6.16 -4.67 -2.17
CA PRO A 262 5.03 -3.76 -2.29
C PRO A 262 4.63 -3.60 -3.76
N ALA A 263 3.32 -3.55 -4.03
CA ALA A 263 2.81 -3.50 -5.39
C ALA A 263 3.34 -2.28 -6.15
N ASP A 264 3.58 -2.45 -7.45
CA ASP A 264 3.97 -1.37 -8.35
C ASP A 264 2.85 -0.30 -8.38
N PRO A 265 3.16 0.99 -8.26
CA PRO A 265 2.15 2.04 -8.21
C PRO A 265 1.68 2.53 -9.58
N VAL A 266 0.50 3.14 -9.61
CA VAL A 266 0.12 4.11 -10.64
C VAL A 266 0.71 5.46 -10.23
N ILE A 267 1.64 5.98 -11.04
CA ILE A 267 2.34 7.23 -10.74
C ILE A 267 1.67 8.36 -11.51
N VAL A 268 1.39 9.47 -10.83
CA VAL A 268 1.04 10.74 -11.46
C VAL A 268 2.24 11.66 -11.34
N ARG A 269 2.69 12.22 -12.46
CA ARG A 269 3.86 13.09 -12.53
C ARG A 269 3.48 14.45 -13.12
N LEU A 270 3.98 15.49 -12.48
CA LEU A 270 3.99 16.85 -12.96
C LEU A 270 5.42 17.26 -13.33
N ASP A 271 5.55 18.06 -14.39
CA ASP A 271 6.87 18.50 -14.86
C ASP A 271 7.30 19.84 -14.24
N THR A 272 8.58 20.16 -14.41
CA THR A 272 9.07 21.53 -14.21
C THR A 272 9.07 22.27 -15.54
N ILE A 273 8.44 23.45 -15.58
CA ILE A 273 8.31 24.26 -16.80
C ILE A 273 8.74 25.71 -16.59
N PHE A 274 9.15 26.37 -17.67
CA PHE A 274 9.53 27.78 -17.70
C PHE A 274 8.44 28.64 -18.33
N VAL A 275 8.14 29.80 -17.72
CA VAL A 275 7.06 30.69 -18.16
C VAL A 275 7.46 32.16 -17.99
N ALA A 276 7.11 33.00 -18.96
CA ALA A 276 7.24 34.44 -18.80
C ALA A 276 6.14 35.00 -17.89
N PRO A 277 6.40 36.07 -17.11
CA PRO A 277 5.35 36.72 -16.31
C PRO A 277 4.15 37.12 -17.17
N GLY A 278 2.93 36.83 -16.69
CA GLY A 278 1.68 37.15 -17.39
C GLY A 278 1.27 36.19 -18.52
N ASP A 279 2.14 35.26 -18.92
CA ASP A 279 1.82 34.26 -19.94
C ASP A 279 1.08 33.05 -19.37
N THR A 280 0.23 32.42 -20.20
CA THR A 280 -0.40 31.15 -19.85
C THR A 280 0.55 29.98 -20.06
N SER A 281 0.83 29.28 -18.96
CA SER A 281 1.66 28.07 -18.95
C SER A 281 0.88 26.82 -19.32
N ARG A 282 1.61 25.76 -19.74
CA ARG A 282 1.09 24.42 -20.00
C ARG A 282 2.00 23.39 -19.34
N MET A 283 1.56 22.80 -18.22
CA MET A 283 2.29 21.74 -17.52
C MET A 283 1.71 20.38 -17.88
N PRO A 284 2.45 19.48 -18.55
CA PRO A 284 1.99 18.12 -18.78
C PRO A 284 1.68 17.39 -17.47
N ILE A 285 0.56 16.67 -17.45
CA ILE A 285 0.28 15.65 -16.46
C ILE A 285 0.56 14.31 -17.10
N THR A 286 1.55 13.59 -16.56
CA THR A 286 1.93 12.27 -17.04
C THR A 286 1.45 11.22 -16.07
N ILE A 287 0.75 10.20 -16.57
CA ILE A 287 0.48 8.97 -15.83
C ILE A 287 1.50 7.93 -16.27
N VAL A 288 2.11 7.27 -15.29
CA VAL A 288 2.90 6.06 -15.52
C VAL A 288 2.23 4.91 -14.80
N ASN A 289 1.69 3.96 -15.56
CA ASN A 289 1.17 2.73 -14.99
C ASN A 289 2.30 1.70 -14.90
N THR A 290 2.90 1.58 -13.72
CA THR A 290 3.91 0.54 -13.48
C THR A 290 3.30 -0.77 -13.03
N THR A 291 1.98 -0.83 -12.80
CA THR A 291 1.30 -2.05 -12.32
C THR A 291 1.20 -3.11 -13.41
N ASP A 292 0.94 -4.35 -13.03
CA ASP A 292 0.59 -5.44 -13.95
C ASP A 292 -0.90 -5.44 -14.37
N ARG A 293 -1.66 -4.40 -13.98
CA ARG A 293 -3.09 -4.28 -14.23
C ARG A 293 -3.42 -3.07 -15.09
N GLN A 294 -4.58 -3.12 -15.74
CA GLN A 294 -5.13 -1.97 -16.44
C GLN A 294 -5.86 -1.05 -15.46
N VAL A 295 -5.61 0.25 -15.51
CA VAL A 295 -6.26 1.23 -14.61
C VAL A 295 -7.65 1.58 -15.16
N GLY A 296 -8.70 1.20 -14.45
CA GLY A 296 -10.10 1.51 -14.79
C GLY A 296 -10.60 2.83 -14.22
N PHE A 297 -9.95 3.35 -13.19
CA PHE A 297 -10.27 4.64 -12.59
C PHE A 297 -9.03 5.22 -11.91
N LEU A 298 -8.84 6.53 -12.01
CA LEU A 298 -7.82 7.26 -11.26
C LEU A 298 -8.38 8.61 -10.82
N ARG A 299 -8.17 8.97 -9.54
CA ARG A 299 -8.43 10.30 -9.01
C ARG A 299 -7.24 10.79 -8.22
N PHE A 300 -6.90 12.06 -8.38
CA PHE A 300 -5.85 12.73 -7.60
C PHE A 300 -6.18 14.21 -7.45
N ARG A 301 -5.54 14.88 -6.50
CA ARG A 301 -5.65 16.33 -6.32
C ARG A 301 -4.29 16.98 -6.53
N VAL A 302 -4.29 18.08 -7.28
CA VAL A 302 -3.13 18.95 -7.49
C VAL A 302 -3.33 20.23 -6.71
N ILE A 303 -2.28 20.75 -6.08
CA ILE A 303 -2.27 21.99 -5.31
C ILE A 303 -1.16 22.89 -5.83
N LEU A 304 -1.50 24.15 -6.08
CA LEU A 304 -0.51 25.22 -6.27
C LEU A 304 -0.26 25.87 -4.90
N LYS A 305 0.94 25.72 -4.34
CA LYS A 305 1.30 26.47 -3.11
C LYS A 305 2.01 27.76 -3.52
N GLY A 306 1.39 28.90 -3.23
CA GLY A 306 1.93 30.23 -3.50
C GLY A 306 0.88 31.20 -4.05
N GLN A 307 1.27 32.45 -4.33
CA GLN A 307 0.43 33.47 -4.97
C GLN A 307 0.29 33.16 -6.47
N ALA A 308 -0.44 32.10 -6.81
CA ALA A 308 -0.78 31.75 -8.20
C ALA A 308 -2.14 31.04 -8.21
N ALA A 309 -3.06 31.50 -9.05
CA ALA A 309 -4.41 30.93 -9.16
C ALA A 309 -4.55 30.08 -10.44
N PHE A 310 -5.34 29.01 -10.38
CA PHE A 310 -5.78 28.33 -11.59
C PHE A 310 -6.75 29.22 -12.39
N VAL A 311 -6.37 29.64 -13.59
CA VAL A 311 -7.17 30.59 -14.41
C VAL A 311 -8.32 29.92 -15.14
N GLN A 312 -8.07 28.75 -15.73
CA GLN A 312 -9.05 27.91 -16.41
C GLN A 312 -8.37 26.58 -16.71
N ILE A 313 -9.04 25.44 -16.48
CA ILE A 313 -8.40 24.12 -16.59
C ILE A 313 -9.08 23.26 -17.67
N PRO A 314 -9.24 23.74 -18.93
CA PRO A 314 -9.49 22.82 -20.01
C PRO A 314 -8.21 22.02 -20.21
N ILE A 315 -8.26 20.74 -19.85
CA ILE A 315 -7.22 19.81 -20.24
C ILE A 315 -7.22 19.74 -21.77
N SER A 316 -6.17 20.28 -22.41
CA SER A 316 -5.96 20.15 -23.85
C SER A 316 -5.14 18.91 -24.17
N GLY A 317 -5.43 18.28 -25.31
CA GLY A 317 -4.70 17.10 -25.76
C GLY A 317 -5.12 15.80 -25.08
N ILE A 318 -6.36 15.70 -24.60
CA ILE A 318 -6.93 14.46 -24.06
C ILE A 318 -6.81 13.39 -25.14
N PRO A 319 -6.08 12.31 -24.89
CA PRO A 319 -5.93 11.26 -25.87
C PRO A 319 -7.21 10.42 -25.96
N GLU A 320 -7.55 9.93 -27.17
CA GLU A 320 -8.82 9.23 -27.45
C GLU A 320 -9.11 8.08 -26.46
N GLY A 321 -10.38 7.92 -26.07
CA GLY A 321 -10.85 6.81 -25.21
C GLY A 321 -10.83 7.06 -23.70
N VAL A 322 -10.44 8.24 -23.23
CA VAL A 322 -10.48 8.64 -21.82
C VAL A 322 -11.34 9.86 -21.63
N ASP A 323 -12.18 9.81 -20.60
CA ASP A 323 -12.89 10.95 -20.04
C ASP A 323 -12.10 11.48 -18.86
N ILE A 324 -11.92 12.80 -18.82
CA ILE A 324 -11.31 13.49 -17.70
C ILE A 324 -12.30 14.51 -17.15
N GLU A 325 -12.57 14.39 -15.86
CA GLU A 325 -13.38 15.33 -15.10
C GLU A 325 -12.49 16.10 -14.14
N THR A 326 -12.65 17.42 -14.11
CA THR A 326 -11.87 18.31 -13.24
C THR A 326 -12.79 19.15 -12.37
N ILE A 327 -12.52 19.21 -11.08
CA ILE A 327 -13.27 20.02 -10.11
C ILE A 327 -12.29 20.94 -9.38
N SER A 328 -12.46 22.26 -9.56
CA SER A 328 -11.79 23.26 -8.74
C SER A 328 -12.50 23.32 -7.39
N VAL A 329 -11.74 23.20 -6.30
CA VAL A 329 -12.33 23.15 -4.94
C VAL A 329 -12.29 24.53 -4.28
N ASP A 330 -11.29 25.36 -4.59
CA ASP A 330 -11.02 26.65 -3.95
C ASP A 330 -10.16 27.63 -4.80
N GLY A 331 -9.85 27.29 -6.05
CA GLY A 331 -8.94 28.08 -6.90
C GLY A 331 -7.45 27.83 -6.68
N GLU A 332 -7.09 27.13 -5.61
CA GLU A 332 -5.71 26.72 -5.26
C GLU A 332 -5.49 25.21 -5.44
N SER A 333 -6.58 24.43 -5.46
CA SER A 333 -6.57 22.99 -5.63
C SER A 333 -7.54 22.51 -6.71
N LEU A 334 -7.08 21.50 -7.44
CA LEU A 334 -7.78 20.86 -8.55
C LEU A 334 -7.87 19.37 -8.29
N THR A 335 -9.09 18.84 -8.21
CA THR A 335 -9.30 17.39 -8.28
C THR A 335 -9.43 16.97 -9.74
N VAL A 336 -8.66 15.96 -10.15
CA VAL A 336 -8.71 15.36 -11.49
C VAL A 336 -9.18 13.92 -11.34
N SER A 337 -10.21 13.54 -12.08
CA SER A 337 -10.69 12.17 -12.20
C SER A 337 -10.54 11.71 -13.66
N VAL A 338 -9.98 10.54 -13.85
CA VAL A 338 -9.65 9.95 -15.15
C VAL A 338 -10.35 8.60 -15.23
N THR A 339 -11.19 8.44 -16.25
CA THR A 339 -11.96 7.22 -16.52
C THR A 339 -11.85 6.82 -17.98
N PRO A 340 -11.85 5.52 -18.31
CA PRO A 340 -12.11 5.07 -19.67
C PRO A 340 -13.49 5.54 -20.14
N GLN A 341 -13.59 5.88 -21.41
CA GLN A 341 -14.89 6.16 -22.03
C GLN A 341 -15.80 4.94 -21.97
N PHE A 342 -17.10 5.18 -21.80
CA PHE A 342 -18.08 4.10 -21.73
C PHE A 342 -17.97 3.16 -22.95
N GLY A 343 -17.79 1.86 -22.68
CA GLY A 343 -17.66 0.84 -23.71
C GLY A 343 -16.28 0.76 -24.41
N GLN A 344 -15.29 1.53 -23.97
CA GLN A 344 -13.90 1.44 -24.43
C GLN A 344 -13.04 0.68 -23.41
N PRO A 345 -12.05 -0.13 -23.86
CA PRO A 345 -11.07 -0.73 -22.95
C PRO A 345 -10.23 0.35 -22.27
N SER A 346 -9.66 0.05 -21.10
CA SER A 346 -8.72 0.98 -20.48
C SER A 346 -7.51 1.19 -21.38
N ILE A 347 -7.18 2.46 -21.57
CA ILE A 347 -6.03 2.92 -22.36
C ILE A 347 -4.85 3.32 -21.48
N ILE A 348 -4.98 3.20 -20.16
CA ILE A 348 -3.89 3.25 -19.19
C ILE A 348 -3.48 1.80 -18.93
N THR A 349 -2.83 1.21 -19.93
CA THR A 349 -2.40 -0.19 -19.88
C THR A 349 -1.08 -0.33 -19.12
N VAL A 350 -0.70 -1.57 -18.82
CA VAL A 350 0.58 -1.91 -18.19
C VAL A 350 1.76 -1.27 -18.93
N ASP A 351 2.72 -0.75 -18.18
CA ASP A 351 3.96 -0.13 -18.64
C ASP A 351 3.76 1.05 -19.63
N THR A 352 2.63 1.76 -19.52
CA THR A 352 2.39 2.96 -20.33
C THR A 352 2.78 4.24 -19.60
N LEU A 353 3.55 5.08 -20.30
CA LEU A 353 3.72 6.49 -20.01
C LEU A 353 2.75 7.27 -20.89
N ARG A 354 1.91 8.11 -20.28
CA ARG A 354 0.88 8.83 -21.01
C ARG A 354 0.67 10.24 -20.49
N ILE A 355 0.83 11.22 -21.37
CA ILE A 355 0.37 12.58 -21.11
C ILE A 355 -1.15 12.58 -21.28
N ILE A 356 -1.87 12.82 -20.20
CA ILE A 356 -3.34 12.89 -20.21
C ILE A 356 -3.87 14.30 -20.31
N GLY A 357 -2.99 15.28 -20.15
CA GLY A 357 -3.41 16.66 -20.13
C GLY A 357 -2.33 17.68 -19.86
N GLU A 358 -2.72 18.94 -19.92
CA GLU A 358 -1.89 20.08 -19.56
C GLU A 358 -2.62 20.94 -18.52
N LEU A 359 -2.00 21.18 -17.35
CA LEU A 359 -2.46 22.20 -16.42
C LEU A 359 -2.13 23.58 -16.99
N ARG A 360 -3.13 24.47 -16.96
CA ARG A 360 -2.96 25.86 -17.36
C ARG A 360 -2.97 26.76 -16.15
N MET A 361 -1.96 27.64 -16.07
CA MET A 361 -1.77 28.58 -14.98
C MET A 361 -1.14 29.86 -15.50
N ILE A 362 -1.41 30.98 -14.83
CA ILE A 362 -0.77 32.27 -15.09
C ILE A 362 -0.07 32.66 -13.79
N PRO A 363 1.28 32.69 -13.77
CA PRO A 363 2.00 33.18 -12.61
C PRO A 363 1.79 34.69 -12.44
N ASP A 364 1.66 35.17 -11.21
CA ASP A 364 1.57 36.59 -10.90
C ASP A 364 2.86 37.33 -11.30
N ASP A 365 2.76 38.63 -11.62
CA ASP A 365 3.90 39.44 -12.05
C ASP A 365 5.02 39.53 -11.00
N ASP A 366 4.70 39.37 -9.72
CA ASP A 366 5.65 39.34 -8.61
C ASP A 366 6.37 37.99 -8.45
N ALA A 367 6.08 37.01 -9.31
CA ALA A 367 6.75 35.72 -9.37
C ALA A 367 8.07 35.76 -10.15
N LEU A 368 8.45 36.89 -10.78
CA LEU A 368 9.69 37.00 -11.56
C LEU A 368 10.92 36.54 -10.75
N GLY A 369 11.66 35.57 -11.29
CA GLY A 369 12.84 34.99 -10.66
C GLY A 369 12.53 33.97 -9.55
N LYS A 370 11.27 33.56 -9.37
CA LYS A 370 10.84 32.57 -8.37
C LYS A 370 10.48 31.22 -8.99
N THR A 371 10.58 30.18 -8.18
CA THR A 371 10.02 28.85 -8.44
C THR A 371 8.72 28.70 -7.65
N VAL A 372 7.62 28.42 -8.33
CA VAL A 372 6.31 28.11 -7.74
C VAL A 372 6.11 26.59 -7.77
N GLY A 373 5.94 25.95 -6.63
CA GLY A 373 5.75 24.50 -6.55
C GLY A 373 4.33 24.08 -6.93
N VAL A 374 4.22 22.97 -7.65
CA VAL A 374 2.94 22.34 -8.02
C VAL A 374 2.92 20.92 -7.47
N TYR A 375 2.07 20.67 -6.48
CA TYR A 375 2.13 19.48 -5.64
C TYR A 375 0.97 18.54 -5.93
N ILE A 376 1.22 17.24 -5.89
CA ILE A 376 0.17 16.22 -5.82
C ILE A 376 -0.12 15.95 -4.35
N LEU A 377 -1.39 16.02 -3.96
CA LEU A 377 -1.78 15.73 -2.59
C LEU A 377 -1.93 14.22 -2.41
N GLU A 378 -1.00 13.62 -1.66
CA GLU A 378 -1.05 12.21 -1.25
C GLU A 378 -1.97 12.02 -0.03
N ASP A 379 -3.27 12.30 -0.22
CA ASP A 379 -4.33 12.05 0.76
C ASP A 379 -5.24 10.87 0.34
N THR A 380 -6.29 10.60 1.11
CA THR A 380 -7.26 9.54 0.83
C THR A 380 -8.05 9.75 -0.46
N SER A 381 -7.93 10.91 -1.13
CA SER A 381 -8.56 11.16 -2.42
C SER A 381 -7.69 10.74 -3.61
N PHE A 382 -6.39 10.50 -3.39
CA PHE A 382 -5.50 9.96 -4.41
C PHE A 382 -5.69 8.44 -4.51
N THR A 383 -6.52 8.02 -5.46
CA THR A 383 -6.99 6.63 -5.57
C THR A 383 -6.93 6.16 -7.02
N ALA A 384 -6.51 4.91 -7.22
CA ALA A 384 -6.61 4.23 -8.49
C ALA A 384 -7.33 2.90 -8.30
N GLN A 385 -8.06 2.46 -9.31
CA GLN A 385 -8.69 1.13 -9.34
C GLN A 385 -8.44 0.47 -10.69
N ASP A 386 -8.35 -0.86 -10.71
CA ASP A 386 -8.33 -1.62 -11.95
C ASP A 386 -9.73 -1.73 -12.59
N THR A 387 -9.82 -2.37 -13.76
CA THR A 387 -11.10 -2.54 -14.48
C THR A 387 -12.12 -3.44 -13.76
N SER A 388 -11.71 -4.15 -12.71
CA SER A 388 -12.58 -4.97 -11.85
C SER A 388 -12.98 -4.26 -10.55
N GLY A 389 -12.45 -3.05 -10.30
CA GLY A 389 -12.71 -2.27 -9.09
C GLY A 389 -11.72 -2.53 -7.95
N LEU A 390 -10.65 -3.30 -8.16
CA LEU A 390 -9.62 -3.47 -7.14
C LEU A 390 -8.82 -2.18 -7.01
N THR A 391 -8.67 -1.67 -5.77
CA THR A 391 -7.80 -0.53 -5.47
C THR A 391 -6.33 -0.83 -5.79
N LEU A 392 -5.68 0.08 -6.50
CA LEU A 392 -4.27 0.06 -6.84
C LEU A 392 -3.51 1.09 -6.00
N ILE A 393 -2.23 0.83 -5.73
CA ILE A 393 -1.36 1.79 -5.06
C ILE A 393 -1.09 2.97 -5.99
N THR A 394 -1.08 4.18 -5.43
CA THR A 394 -0.82 5.44 -6.15
C THR A 394 0.44 6.12 -5.61
N SER A 395 1.08 6.96 -6.43
CA SER A 395 2.20 7.80 -6.00
C SER A 395 2.31 9.08 -6.84
N GLY A 396 2.65 10.19 -6.21
CA GLY A 396 2.78 11.51 -6.85
C GLY A 396 4.23 11.93 -7.04
N LEU A 397 4.55 12.48 -8.21
CA LEU A 397 5.77 13.23 -8.46
C LEU A 397 5.43 14.70 -8.73
N ASP A 398 5.81 15.56 -7.80
CA ASP A 398 5.53 17.00 -7.85
C ASP A 398 6.27 17.68 -9.01
N GLY A 399 5.71 18.82 -9.42
CA GLY A 399 6.24 19.68 -10.47
C GLY A 399 6.53 21.08 -9.96
N ALA A 400 6.96 21.95 -10.88
CA ALA A 400 7.24 23.34 -10.56
C ALA A 400 7.08 24.26 -11.76
N VAL A 401 6.81 25.54 -11.50
CA VAL A 401 6.86 26.61 -12.49
C VAL A 401 7.99 27.55 -12.14
N GLN A 402 8.91 27.71 -13.09
CA GLN A 402 9.99 28.67 -13.05
C GLN A 402 9.58 29.91 -13.84
N VAL A 403 9.51 31.06 -13.17
CA VAL A 403 9.01 32.30 -13.79
C VAL A 403 10.18 33.22 -14.11
N GLY A 404 10.32 33.62 -15.37
CA GLY A 404 11.44 34.44 -15.82
C GLY A 404 11.22 35.05 -17.20
N ILE A 405 11.81 36.21 -17.45
CA ILE A 405 11.88 36.78 -18.80
C ILE A 405 13.15 36.23 -19.46
N ARG A 406 13.00 35.53 -20.59
CA ARG A 406 14.14 35.03 -21.35
C ARG A 406 15.04 36.20 -21.76
N GLY A 407 16.34 36.10 -21.46
CA GLY A 407 17.33 37.14 -21.73
C GLY A 407 17.42 38.28 -20.70
N ASP A 408 16.61 38.29 -19.64
CA ASP A 408 16.68 39.29 -18.53
C ASP A 408 17.63 38.80 -17.42
N ILE A 409 18.93 38.90 -17.65
CA ILE A 409 19.97 38.26 -16.83
C ILE A 409 20.19 38.99 -15.50
N ASN A 410 19.89 40.29 -15.46
CA ASN A 410 20.03 41.10 -14.25
C ASN A 410 18.72 41.20 -13.43
N ILE A 411 17.62 40.66 -13.95
CA ILE A 411 16.29 40.62 -13.30
C ILE A 411 15.77 42.03 -13.02
N ASP A 412 15.88 42.92 -14.00
CA ASP A 412 15.33 44.29 -13.92
C ASP A 412 14.01 44.45 -14.72
N SER A 413 13.45 43.34 -15.17
CA SER A 413 12.26 43.25 -16.03
C SER A 413 12.47 43.78 -17.45
N ARG A 414 13.71 44.04 -17.90
CA ARG A 414 13.98 44.60 -19.23
C ARG A 414 15.17 43.92 -19.90
N VAL A 415 14.91 43.25 -21.03
CA VAL A 415 15.98 42.74 -21.89
C VAL A 415 16.70 43.88 -22.61
N ASN A 416 17.93 44.18 -22.18
CA ASN A 416 18.76 45.27 -22.68
C ASN A 416 20.26 44.91 -22.68
N ILE A 417 21.12 45.88 -23.04
CA ILE A 417 22.57 45.62 -23.19
C ILE A 417 23.25 45.23 -21.86
N LEU A 418 22.66 45.61 -20.73
CA LEU A 418 23.14 45.20 -19.40
C LEU A 418 22.99 43.70 -19.17
N ASP A 419 22.03 43.04 -19.82
CA ASP A 419 21.86 41.60 -19.74
C ASP A 419 22.93 40.85 -20.53
N ALA A 420 23.18 41.29 -21.76
CA ALA A 420 24.24 40.72 -22.60
C ALA A 420 25.61 40.85 -21.90
N THR A 421 25.90 42.02 -21.32
CA THR A 421 27.15 42.22 -20.56
C THR A 421 27.20 41.41 -19.27
N SER A 422 26.06 41.24 -18.58
CA SER A 422 25.96 40.39 -17.38
C SER A 422 26.17 38.91 -17.71
N LEU A 423 25.63 38.42 -18.82
CA LEU A 423 25.84 37.04 -19.27
C LEU A 423 27.31 36.80 -19.61
N VAL A 424 27.91 37.68 -20.41
CA VAL A 424 29.34 37.61 -20.74
C VAL A 424 30.19 37.63 -19.47
N TYR A 425 29.91 38.54 -18.52
CA TYR A 425 30.63 38.59 -17.24
C TYR A 425 30.56 37.26 -16.49
N ARG A 426 29.39 36.60 -16.45
CA ARG A 426 29.22 35.31 -15.77
C ARG A 426 29.97 34.19 -16.49
N MET A 427 29.91 34.15 -17.82
CA MET A 427 30.61 33.16 -18.63
C MET A 427 32.13 33.22 -18.43
N ILE A 428 32.73 34.42 -18.47
CA ILE A 428 34.19 34.56 -18.36
C ILE A 428 34.73 34.36 -16.93
N HIS A 429 33.86 34.45 -15.91
CA HIS A 429 34.23 34.24 -14.51
C HIS A 429 33.76 32.89 -13.95
N ASP A 430 33.24 31.99 -14.80
CA ASP A 430 32.69 30.69 -14.39
C ASP A 430 31.61 30.81 -13.29
N LYS A 431 30.71 31.79 -13.47
CA LYS A 431 29.59 32.10 -12.56
C LYS A 431 28.23 31.77 -13.17
N LEU A 432 28.20 30.82 -14.11
CA LEU A 432 26.95 30.30 -14.64
C LEU A 432 26.29 29.41 -13.58
N SER A 433 24.98 29.55 -13.42
CA SER A 433 24.20 28.63 -12.60
C SER A 433 24.17 27.24 -13.23
N ALA A 434 23.90 26.20 -12.45
CA ALA A 434 23.77 24.85 -12.99
C ALA A 434 22.58 24.75 -13.98
N PRO A 435 22.66 23.85 -14.99
CA PRO A 435 21.53 23.51 -15.85
C PRO A 435 20.28 23.17 -15.03
N GLY A 436 19.11 23.63 -15.49
CA GLY A 436 17.82 23.42 -14.82
C GLY A 436 17.43 24.49 -13.78
N THR A 437 18.31 25.45 -13.48
CA THR A 437 17.95 26.63 -12.66
C THR A 437 17.25 27.71 -13.49
N ILE A 438 16.46 28.57 -12.84
CA ILE A 438 15.76 29.71 -13.48
C ILE A 438 16.75 30.59 -14.26
N PHE A 439 17.88 30.93 -13.62
CA PHE A 439 18.92 31.74 -14.27
C PHE A 439 19.49 31.07 -15.51
N TYR A 440 19.70 29.75 -15.48
CA TYR A 440 20.21 29.03 -16.64
C TYR A 440 19.18 29.05 -17.78
N GLN A 441 17.89 28.85 -17.48
CA GLN A 441 16.83 28.90 -18.49
C GLN A 441 16.61 30.31 -19.07
N MET A 442 16.79 31.36 -18.26
CA MET A 442 16.75 32.75 -18.73
C MET A 442 17.97 33.08 -19.60
N ALA A 443 19.11 32.45 -19.33
CA ALA A 443 20.35 32.63 -20.07
C ALA A 443 20.44 31.77 -21.36
N ASP A 444 19.74 30.64 -21.44
CA ASP A 444 19.59 29.80 -22.63
C ASP A 444 18.50 30.39 -23.54
N VAL A 445 18.87 31.45 -24.25
CA VAL A 445 17.95 32.28 -25.03
C VAL A 445 17.57 31.60 -26.35
N ASN A 446 18.45 30.77 -26.93
CA ASN A 446 18.17 30.04 -28.16
C ASN A 446 17.59 28.62 -27.91
N ALA A 447 17.42 28.23 -26.64
CA ALA A 447 16.85 26.96 -26.23
C ALA A 447 17.61 25.72 -26.72
N ASP A 448 18.93 25.82 -26.90
CA ASP A 448 19.76 24.70 -27.37
C ASP A 448 20.29 23.81 -26.22
N GLY A 449 20.00 24.19 -24.97
CA GLY A 449 20.41 23.49 -23.76
C GLY A 449 21.78 23.90 -23.23
N LEU A 450 22.50 24.79 -23.91
CA LEU A 450 23.86 25.23 -23.55
C LEU A 450 23.95 26.75 -23.47
N VAL A 451 24.22 27.29 -22.29
CA VAL A 451 24.47 28.74 -22.15
C VAL A 451 25.86 29.11 -22.70
N ASN A 452 25.88 29.76 -23.87
CA ASN A 452 27.09 30.09 -24.61
C ASN A 452 26.99 31.46 -25.35
N VAL A 453 27.94 31.75 -26.25
CA VAL A 453 27.99 33.05 -26.96
C VAL A 453 26.80 33.24 -27.91
N VAL A 454 26.18 32.16 -28.37
CA VAL A 454 24.99 32.19 -29.21
C VAL A 454 23.81 32.78 -28.44
N ASP A 455 23.72 32.57 -27.13
CA ASP A 455 22.71 33.21 -26.28
C ASP A 455 22.92 34.70 -26.11
N VAL A 456 24.17 35.13 -25.98
CA VAL A 456 24.52 36.56 -25.98
C VAL A 456 24.06 37.22 -27.29
N ILE A 457 24.26 36.53 -28.43
CA ILE A 457 23.75 36.97 -29.73
C ILE A 457 22.21 36.98 -29.72
N GLY A 458 21.57 35.98 -29.11
CA GLY A 458 20.12 35.92 -28.89
C GLY A 458 19.59 37.16 -28.16
N ILE A 459 20.21 37.56 -27.05
CA ILE A 459 19.87 38.78 -26.31
C ILE A 459 20.01 40.01 -27.21
N ILE A 460 21.10 40.14 -27.97
CA ILE A 460 21.31 41.26 -28.89
C ILE A 460 20.22 41.31 -29.97
N ARG A 461 19.78 40.16 -30.49
CA ARG A 461 18.66 40.09 -31.45
C ARG A 461 17.38 40.62 -30.82
N MET A 462 17.07 40.20 -29.60
CA MET A 462 15.89 40.68 -28.87
C MET A 462 15.91 42.20 -28.69
N ILE A 463 17.07 42.77 -28.29
CA ILE A 463 17.26 44.22 -28.16
C ILE A 463 16.98 44.95 -29.48
N LEU A 464 17.38 44.35 -30.61
CA LEU A 464 17.19 44.92 -31.95
C LEU A 464 15.79 44.63 -32.55
N GLY A 465 14.90 43.97 -31.81
CA GLY A 465 13.58 43.55 -32.31
C GLY A 465 13.66 42.49 -33.42
N LEU A 466 14.76 41.76 -33.50
CA LEU A 466 14.95 40.66 -34.44
C LEU A 466 14.43 39.35 -33.83
N PRO A 467 13.83 38.46 -34.64
CA PRO A 467 13.36 37.17 -34.14
C PRO A 467 14.52 36.31 -33.64
N LEU A 468 14.23 35.55 -32.58
CA LEU A 468 15.08 34.46 -32.10
C LEU A 468 15.10 33.33 -33.13
N VAL A 469 16.24 32.64 -33.19
CA VAL A 469 16.37 31.38 -33.93
C VAL A 469 16.49 30.30 -32.87
N ASP A 470 15.35 29.78 -32.44
CA ASP A 470 15.35 28.64 -31.53
C ASP A 470 16.00 27.46 -32.26
N ALA A 471 16.94 26.77 -31.61
CA ALA A 471 17.30 25.44 -32.06
C ALA A 471 16.00 24.62 -32.04
N VAL A 472 15.70 23.89 -33.13
CA VAL A 472 14.54 22.99 -33.18
C VAL A 472 14.58 22.19 -31.88
N GLN A 473 13.59 22.39 -31.01
CA GLN A 473 13.44 21.53 -29.85
C GLN A 473 13.26 20.13 -30.43
N THR A 474 14.32 19.33 -30.44
CA THR A 474 14.15 17.91 -30.17
C THR A 474 13.60 17.89 -28.77
N ARG A 475 12.26 17.95 -28.69
CA ARG A 475 11.47 17.59 -27.52
C ARG A 475 12.27 16.49 -26.84
N THR A 476 12.76 16.75 -25.63
CA THR A 476 13.39 15.70 -24.83
C THR A 476 12.31 14.66 -24.61
N ILE A 477 12.21 13.72 -25.53
CA ILE A 477 11.48 12.48 -25.34
C ILE A 477 12.33 11.80 -24.30
N TYR A 478 11.87 11.82 -23.04
CA TYR A 478 12.40 10.93 -22.04
C TYR A 478 12.24 9.53 -22.60
N THR A 479 13.34 8.97 -23.12
CA THR A 479 13.41 7.58 -23.56
C THR A 479 13.32 6.74 -22.31
N ALA A 480 12.25 5.93 -22.20
CA ALA A 480 11.98 4.91 -21.19
C ALA A 480 12.50 5.22 -19.78
N GLU A 481 11.61 5.67 -18.91
CA GLU A 481 11.92 5.97 -17.52
C GLU A 481 12.35 4.70 -16.74
N ALA A 482 13.23 4.91 -15.76
CA ALA A 482 13.64 3.91 -14.79
C ALA A 482 13.16 4.36 -13.41
N PHE A 483 12.34 3.53 -12.76
CA PHE A 483 11.84 3.73 -11.42
C PHE A 483 12.76 3.03 -10.44
N ALA A 484 13.25 3.77 -9.44
CA ALA A 484 14.01 3.24 -8.33
C ALA A 484 13.15 3.32 -7.07
N ARG A 485 12.99 2.19 -6.37
CA ARG A 485 12.18 2.11 -5.15
C ARG A 485 13.00 1.55 -4.01
N LEU A 486 12.97 2.25 -2.88
CA LEU A 486 13.46 1.74 -1.60
C LEU A 486 12.33 0.99 -0.89
N HIS A 487 12.64 -0.21 -0.42
CA HIS A 487 11.71 -1.06 0.33
C HIS A 487 11.76 -0.75 1.84
N ALA A 488 10.88 -1.38 2.62
CA ALA A 488 10.98 -1.31 4.07
C ALA A 488 12.34 -1.82 4.56
N PRO A 489 12.95 -1.22 5.61
CA PRO A 489 14.17 -1.74 6.22
C PRO A 489 13.94 -3.14 6.77
N ARG A 490 14.88 -4.05 6.52
CA ARG A 490 14.82 -5.45 6.96
C ARG A 490 16.07 -5.86 7.71
N PRO A 491 15.98 -6.61 8.82
CA PRO A 491 17.15 -7.16 9.47
C PRO A 491 17.88 -8.10 8.49
N ILE A 492 19.16 -7.81 8.22
CA ILE A 492 20.06 -8.74 7.53
C ILE A 492 20.61 -9.74 8.56
N ASP A 493 20.89 -9.24 9.76
CA ASP A 493 21.31 -10.01 10.93
C ASP A 493 20.94 -9.25 12.21
N ASN A 494 21.36 -9.76 13.37
CA ASN A 494 21.05 -9.18 14.68
C ASN A 494 21.62 -7.75 14.89
N HIS A 495 22.45 -7.23 13.98
CA HIS A 495 23.11 -5.93 14.12
C HIS A 495 22.97 -5.03 12.88
N SER A 496 22.34 -5.49 11.81
CA SER A 496 22.34 -4.80 10.51
C SER A 496 20.94 -4.75 9.90
N LEU A 497 20.55 -3.57 9.41
CA LEU A 497 19.35 -3.36 8.60
C LEU A 497 19.76 -3.15 7.13
N GLY A 498 19.14 -3.90 6.23
CA GLY A 498 19.23 -3.72 4.79
C GLY A 498 17.98 -3.06 4.25
N ILE A 499 18.13 -2.19 3.27
CA ILE A 499 17.00 -1.67 2.48
C ILE A 499 17.21 -2.17 1.06
N LEU A 500 16.27 -2.97 0.57
CA LEU A 500 16.30 -3.40 -0.83
C LEU A 500 16.04 -2.18 -1.72
N LEU A 501 16.80 -2.08 -2.81
CA LEU A 501 16.58 -1.12 -3.89
C LEU A 501 16.17 -1.89 -5.13
N SER A 502 14.94 -1.71 -5.60
CA SER A 502 14.48 -2.30 -6.86
C SER A 502 14.47 -1.24 -7.96
N ILE A 503 14.94 -1.62 -9.14
CA ILE A 503 14.92 -0.77 -10.33
C ILE A 503 14.01 -1.43 -11.38
N LYS A 504 12.96 -0.74 -11.80
CA LYS A 504 12.13 -1.13 -12.94
C LYS A 504 12.37 -0.14 -14.05
N ALA A 505 12.92 -0.59 -15.17
CA ALA A 505 13.24 0.27 -16.30
C ALA A 505 12.69 -0.32 -17.59
N GLY A 506 12.14 0.54 -18.44
CA GLY A 506 11.64 0.13 -19.76
C GLY A 506 12.76 -0.23 -20.76
N GLN A 507 14.03 -0.05 -20.39
CA GLN A 507 15.24 -0.38 -21.16
C GLN A 507 16.39 -0.80 -20.21
N HIS A 508 17.48 -1.33 -20.75
CA HIS A 508 18.68 -1.65 -19.97
C HIS A 508 19.27 -0.40 -19.30
N VAL A 509 19.45 -0.47 -17.97
CA VAL A 509 20.10 0.57 -17.17
C VAL A 509 21.60 0.34 -17.16
N ALA A 510 22.37 1.26 -17.73
CA ALA A 510 23.84 1.18 -17.81
C ALA A 510 24.55 1.59 -16.50
N GLY A 511 23.85 2.30 -15.61
CA GLY A 511 24.34 2.72 -14.30
C GLY A 511 23.29 3.50 -13.52
N LEU A 512 23.40 3.51 -12.19
CA LEU A 512 22.57 4.28 -11.28
C LEU A 512 23.47 5.06 -10.32
N TYR A 513 23.21 6.35 -10.15
CA TYR A 513 23.77 7.16 -9.07
C TYR A 513 22.62 7.59 -8.16
N ALA A 514 22.70 7.23 -6.88
CA ALA A 514 21.74 7.61 -5.86
C ALA A 514 22.48 8.15 -4.64
N GLU A 515 21.99 9.24 -4.09
CA GLU A 515 22.51 9.86 -2.86
C GLU A 515 21.47 9.69 -1.76
N PHE A 516 21.89 9.13 -0.62
CA PHE A 516 21.02 8.87 0.52
C PHE A 516 21.45 9.77 1.68
N SER A 517 20.48 10.38 2.35
CA SER A 517 20.69 11.07 3.62
C SER A 517 19.86 10.40 4.72
N PHE A 518 20.49 10.15 5.86
CA PHE A 518 19.82 9.64 7.05
C PHE A 518 19.64 10.79 8.02
N ASN A 519 18.40 11.07 8.41
CA ASN A 519 18.14 12.02 9.48
C ASN A 519 18.28 11.27 10.82
N SER A 520 19.36 11.53 11.55
CA SER A 520 19.54 11.01 12.90
C SER A 520 18.71 11.85 13.87
N SER A 521 17.42 11.53 14.00
CA SER A 521 16.58 12.05 15.09
C SER A 521 16.81 11.27 16.38
#